data_AF-A0A1E7I615-F1
#
_entry.id   AF-A0A1E7I615-F1
#
_cell.length_a   1.000
_cell.length_b   1.000
_cell.length_c   1.000
_cell.angle_alpha   90.00
_cell.angle_beta   90.00
_cell.angle_gamma   90.00
#
_symmetry.space_group_name_H-M   'P 1'
#
loop_
_entity.id
_entity.type
_entity.pdbx_description
1 polymer ?
#
loop_
_entity_poly.entity_id
_entity_poly.type
_entity_poly.pdbx_seq_one_letter_code
_entity_poly.pdbx_strand_id
1 'polypeptide(L)'
;MSNSWIQAKMPEFIRDTFRDFCLAGSALEEQFETFDRERSVSFEMLNDLIGTAMNKGLLWRLKDTAHLLFQNTQDDPLSGRFLDWGLGYIFHEAYKLREDAYQNLNYAPLFSNLRGKDIALPESSIGQDFVQVVEQTEESMEREISRIRFIMSRCRKLLPLFLKDHKENTLLGRLIYSQNHLIREVFRDEYEFLIDTIYVEEPEMLYVFASTSLRNGGWMVNAIEAINQAYKLNPKNPRVLQEKEIVDNWSKRVKV
;
A
#
# COMPACT_ATOMS: atom_id res chain seq x y z
N MET A 1 7.20 16.61 -18.27
CA MET A 1 6.09 15.83 -18.86
C MET A 1 4.92 16.77 -19.06
N SER A 2 4.13 16.65 -20.14
CA SER A 2 2.97 17.54 -20.33
C SER A 2 1.84 17.13 -19.39
N ASN A 3 1.16 18.10 -18.78
CA ASN A 3 0.00 17.84 -17.91
C ASN A 3 -1.08 17.02 -18.61
N SER A 4 -1.22 17.15 -19.94
CA SER A 4 -2.17 16.37 -20.74
C SER A 4 -1.93 14.86 -20.69
N TRP A 5 -0.67 14.40 -20.66
CA TRP A 5 -0.36 12.98 -20.59
C TRP A 5 -0.70 12.41 -19.21
N ILE A 6 -0.43 13.17 -18.15
CA ILE A 6 -0.75 12.77 -16.77
C ILE A 6 -2.26 12.63 -16.60
N GLN A 7 -3.04 13.59 -17.11
CA GLN A 7 -4.50 13.51 -17.08
C GLN A 7 -5.03 12.29 -17.85
N ALA A 8 -4.49 12.00 -19.02
CA ALA A 8 -4.87 10.83 -19.80
C ALA A 8 -4.55 9.49 -19.11
N LYS A 9 -3.59 9.48 -18.18
CA LYS A 9 -3.13 8.31 -17.43
C LYS A 9 -3.60 8.29 -15.97
N MET A 10 -4.50 9.20 -15.61
CA MET A 10 -5.02 9.32 -14.25
C MET A 10 -5.61 8.01 -13.72
N PRO A 11 -6.42 7.24 -14.50
CA PRO A 11 -6.96 5.97 -14.02
C PRO A 11 -5.88 4.96 -13.63
N GLU A 12 -4.78 4.90 -14.39
CA GLU A 12 -3.62 4.06 -14.09
C GLU A 12 -2.89 4.51 -12.83
N PHE A 13 -2.62 5.81 -12.69
CA PHE A 13 -1.96 6.37 -11.51
C PHE A 13 -2.73 6.10 -10.22
N ILE A 14 -4.06 6.25 -10.24
CA ILE A 14 -4.93 5.94 -9.10
C ILE A 14 -4.82 4.47 -8.73
N ARG A 15 -4.97 3.58 -9.71
CA ARG A 15 -4.90 2.12 -9.51
C ARG A 15 -3.52 1.69 -9.03
N ASP A 16 -2.45 2.24 -9.60
CA ASP A 16 -1.07 1.89 -9.23
C ASP A 16 -0.72 2.40 -7.83
N THR A 17 -1.09 3.64 -7.49
CA THR A 17 -0.87 4.20 -6.15
C THR A 17 -1.61 3.39 -5.09
N PHE A 18 -2.88 3.03 -5.33
CA PHE A 18 -3.64 2.24 -4.37
C PHE A 18 -3.11 0.81 -4.23
N ARG A 19 -2.73 0.16 -5.34
CA ARG A 19 -2.09 -1.17 -5.32
C ARG A 19 -0.80 -1.13 -4.53
N ASP A 20 0.09 -0.20 -4.86
CA ASP A 20 1.42 -0.15 -4.29
C ASP A 20 1.36 0.26 -2.80
N PHE A 21 0.37 1.06 -2.40
CA PHE A 21 0.06 1.29 -0.98
C PHE A 21 -0.31 0.01 -0.24
N CYS A 22 -1.17 -0.82 -0.82
CA CYS A 22 -1.57 -2.07 -0.17
C CYS A 22 -0.40 -3.07 -0.10
N LEU A 23 0.35 -3.22 -1.20
CA LEU A 23 1.53 -4.09 -1.24
C LEU A 23 2.60 -3.64 -0.23
N ALA A 24 2.89 -2.34 -0.18
CA ALA A 24 3.87 -1.80 0.74
C ALA A 24 3.39 -1.92 2.19
N GLY A 25 2.10 -1.72 2.43
CA GLY A 25 1.51 -1.86 3.76
C GLY A 25 1.59 -3.28 4.31
N SER A 26 1.25 -4.29 3.49
CA SER A 26 1.39 -5.70 3.87
C SER A 26 2.85 -6.06 4.15
N ALA A 27 3.77 -5.70 3.24
CA ALA A 27 5.19 -6.01 3.39
C ALA A 27 5.85 -5.32 4.60
N LEU A 28 5.47 -4.07 4.90
CA LEU A 28 5.95 -3.37 6.10
C LEU A 28 5.40 -3.99 7.37
N GLU A 29 4.10 -4.31 7.41
CA GLU A 29 3.49 -4.90 8.60
C GLU A 29 4.09 -6.27 8.94
N GLU A 30 4.44 -7.09 7.94
CA GLU A 30 5.18 -8.34 8.16
C GLU A 30 6.51 -8.12 8.88
N GLN A 31 7.26 -7.08 8.50
CA GLN A 31 8.50 -6.72 9.20
C GLN A 31 8.24 -6.18 10.60
N PHE A 32 7.17 -5.41 10.79
CA PHE A 32 6.84 -4.82 12.08
C PHE A 32 6.33 -5.84 13.08
N GLU A 33 5.52 -6.81 12.64
CA GLU A 33 5.10 -7.95 13.46
C GLU A 33 6.30 -8.82 13.87
N THR A 34 7.31 -8.93 13.00
CA THR A 34 8.58 -9.58 13.34
C THR A 34 9.34 -8.79 14.39
N PHE A 35 9.45 -7.46 14.24
CA PHE A 35 10.07 -6.59 15.24
C PHE A 35 9.37 -6.66 16.60
N ASP A 36 8.04 -6.69 16.63
CA ASP A 36 7.28 -6.76 17.88
C ASP A 36 7.60 -8.05 18.68
N ARG A 37 7.94 -9.15 17.98
CA ARG A 37 8.30 -10.43 18.60
C ARG A 37 9.79 -10.57 18.90
N GLU A 38 10.64 -10.12 17.99
CA GLU A 38 12.06 -10.48 17.94
C GLU A 38 12.99 -9.27 18.13
N ARG A 39 12.43 -8.04 18.17
CA ARG A 39 13.17 -6.77 18.23
C ARG A 39 14.15 -6.55 17.08
N SER A 40 13.90 -7.21 15.94
CA SER A 40 14.67 -7.07 14.72
C SER A 40 13.77 -6.93 13.49
N VAL A 41 14.24 -6.19 12.49
CA VAL A 41 13.66 -6.15 11.13
C VAL A 41 14.71 -6.59 10.12
N SER A 42 14.29 -7.15 8.99
CA SER A 42 15.24 -7.54 7.94
C SER A 42 15.74 -6.31 7.18
N PHE A 43 17.05 -6.08 7.23
CA PHE A 43 17.71 -5.08 6.40
C PHE A 43 17.47 -5.34 4.90
N GLU A 44 17.58 -6.59 4.46
CA GLU A 44 17.44 -6.97 3.05
C GLU A 44 16.03 -6.64 2.53
N MET A 45 15.00 -6.99 3.30
CA MET A 45 13.61 -6.69 2.94
C MET A 45 13.35 -5.19 2.87
N LEU A 46 13.83 -4.42 3.85
CA LEU A 46 13.70 -2.95 3.82
C LEU A 46 14.49 -2.34 2.65
N ASN A 47 15.67 -2.87 2.37
CA ASN A 47 16.49 -2.44 1.25
C ASN A 47 15.82 -2.71 -0.10
N ASP A 48 15.12 -3.83 -0.27
CA ASP A 48 14.36 -4.12 -1.49
C ASP A 48 13.08 -3.27 -1.61
N LEU A 49 12.42 -3.00 -0.49
CA LEU A 49 11.25 -2.10 -0.44
C LEU A 49 11.61 -0.67 -0.84
N ILE A 50 12.78 -0.18 -0.44
CA ILE A 50 13.25 1.18 -0.76
C ILE A 50 13.97 1.22 -2.10
N GLY A 51 14.86 0.27 -2.33
CA GLY A 51 15.79 0.21 -3.46
C GLY A 51 16.82 1.33 -3.46
N THR A 52 17.23 1.72 -4.65
CA THR A 52 18.18 2.80 -4.91
C THR A 52 17.58 3.79 -5.91
N ALA A 53 18.24 4.94 -6.10
CA ALA A 53 17.82 5.91 -7.11
C ALA A 53 17.79 5.31 -8.54
N MET A 54 18.69 4.37 -8.84
CA MET A 54 18.80 3.72 -10.16
C MET A 54 17.93 2.45 -10.28
N ASN A 55 17.61 1.81 -9.16
CA ASN A 55 16.73 0.65 -9.10
C ASN A 55 15.71 0.82 -7.96
N LYS A 56 14.60 1.47 -8.26
CA LYS A 56 13.60 1.92 -7.28
C LYS A 56 12.81 0.75 -6.71
N GLY A 57 12.79 0.64 -5.38
CA GLY A 57 11.94 -0.29 -4.65
C GLY A 57 10.47 0.11 -4.69
N LEU A 58 9.62 -0.72 -4.10
CA LEU A 58 8.17 -0.50 -4.05
C LEU A 58 7.78 0.82 -3.38
N LEU A 59 8.34 1.15 -2.22
CA LEU A 59 8.04 2.39 -1.49
C LEU A 59 8.48 3.64 -2.27
N TRP A 60 9.62 3.56 -2.96
CA TRP A 60 10.08 4.67 -3.80
C TRP A 60 9.11 4.89 -4.97
N ARG A 61 8.73 3.81 -5.66
CA ARG A 61 7.77 3.89 -6.77
C ARG A 61 6.41 4.40 -6.28
N LEU A 62 5.92 3.95 -5.13
CA LEU A 62 4.70 4.44 -4.51
C LEU A 62 4.79 5.94 -4.26
N LYS A 63 5.85 6.41 -3.59
CA LYS A 63 6.06 7.82 -3.27
C LYS A 63 6.12 8.69 -4.53
N ASP A 64 6.87 8.29 -5.56
CA ASP A 64 6.95 9.07 -6.80
C ASP A 64 5.64 9.05 -7.61
N THR A 65 4.93 7.91 -7.64
CA THR A 65 3.64 7.77 -8.34
C THR A 65 2.55 8.58 -7.65
N ALA A 66 2.50 8.52 -6.31
CA ALA A 66 1.62 9.34 -5.49
C ALA A 66 1.87 10.84 -5.71
N HIS A 67 3.14 11.25 -5.74
CA HIS A 67 3.49 12.64 -5.97
C HIS A 67 2.98 13.16 -7.31
N LEU A 68 3.18 12.37 -8.37
CA LEU A 68 2.64 12.69 -9.69
C LEU A 68 1.11 12.73 -9.71
N LEU A 69 0.45 11.76 -9.06
CA LEU A 69 -1.00 11.69 -8.97
C LEU A 69 -1.58 12.91 -8.26
N PHE A 70 -1.19 13.15 -7.01
CA PHE A 70 -1.86 14.12 -6.15
C PHE A 70 -1.57 15.57 -6.56
N GLN A 71 -0.36 15.88 -7.05
CA GLN A 71 -0.07 17.23 -7.56
C GLN A 71 -0.78 17.58 -8.85
N ASN A 72 -1.21 16.57 -9.61
CA ASN A 72 -1.92 16.77 -10.88
C ASN A 72 -3.41 16.43 -10.76
N THR A 73 -3.91 16.16 -9.55
CA THR A 73 -5.34 15.95 -9.35
C THR A 73 -6.05 17.31 -9.44
N GLN A 74 -7.13 17.36 -10.21
CA GLN A 74 -7.96 18.56 -10.34
C GLN A 74 -8.56 18.93 -8.98
N ASP A 75 -8.77 20.23 -8.75
CA ASP A 75 -9.34 20.80 -7.51
C ASP A 75 -8.47 20.70 -6.23
N ASP A 76 -7.28 20.10 -6.31
CA ASP A 76 -6.31 20.00 -5.21
C ASP A 76 -6.94 19.61 -3.84
N PRO A 77 -7.64 18.46 -3.79
CA PRO A 77 -8.38 18.06 -2.60
C PRO A 77 -7.43 17.87 -1.42
N LEU A 78 -7.86 18.29 -0.23
CA LEU A 78 -7.07 18.15 1.01
C LEU A 78 -6.67 16.70 1.28
N SER A 79 -7.53 15.74 0.93
CA SER A 79 -7.22 14.31 1.02
C SER A 79 -6.01 13.93 0.17
N GLY A 80 -5.92 14.43 -1.07
CA GLY A 80 -4.79 14.21 -1.97
C GLY A 80 -3.47 14.78 -1.41
N ARG A 81 -3.50 16.01 -0.89
CA ARG A 81 -2.32 16.65 -0.27
C ARG A 81 -1.81 15.89 0.95
N PHE A 82 -2.72 15.49 1.85
CA PHE A 82 -2.33 14.72 3.03
C PHE A 82 -1.84 13.31 2.67
N LEU A 83 -2.37 12.70 1.60
CA LEU A 83 -1.86 11.43 1.09
C LEU A 83 -0.45 11.59 0.50
N ASP A 84 -0.19 12.62 -0.31
CA ASP A 84 1.16 12.89 -0.85
C ASP A 84 2.18 13.06 0.29
N TRP A 85 1.87 13.91 1.27
CA TRP A 85 2.75 14.13 2.42
C TRP A 85 2.92 12.88 3.27
N GLY A 86 1.84 12.14 3.53
CA GLY A 86 1.86 10.91 4.32
C GLY A 86 2.73 9.83 3.68
N LEU A 87 2.59 9.61 2.38
CA LEU A 87 3.38 8.62 1.65
C LEU A 87 4.85 9.04 1.51
N GLY A 88 5.11 10.34 1.33
CA GLY A 88 6.47 10.89 1.41
C GLY A 88 7.11 10.68 2.78
N TYR A 89 6.35 10.92 3.85
CA TYR A 89 6.82 10.73 5.23
C TYR A 89 7.11 9.25 5.54
N ILE A 90 6.22 8.34 5.16
CA ILE A 90 6.44 6.88 5.29
C ILE A 90 7.73 6.46 4.59
N PHE A 91 7.98 6.95 3.38
CA PHE A 91 9.21 6.65 2.64
C PHE A 91 10.46 7.08 3.42
N HIS A 92 10.45 8.28 4.01
CA HIS A 92 11.60 8.78 4.78
C HIS A 92 11.79 8.05 6.12
N GLU A 93 10.71 7.72 6.83
CA GLU A 93 10.80 6.92 8.05
C GLU A 93 11.31 5.50 7.75
N ALA A 94 10.84 4.88 6.66
CA ALA A 94 11.34 3.58 6.22
C ALA A 94 12.82 3.63 5.84
N TYR A 95 13.27 4.73 5.20
CA TYR A 95 14.68 4.93 4.87
C TYR A 95 15.54 4.96 6.13
N LYS A 96 15.13 5.68 7.17
CA LYS A 96 15.84 5.68 8.47
C LYS A 96 15.83 4.30 9.11
N LEU A 97 14.67 3.64 9.13
CA LEU A 97 14.54 2.30 9.69
C LEU A 97 15.49 1.29 9.01
N ARG A 98 15.70 1.41 7.69
CA ARG A 98 16.66 0.57 6.96
C ARG A 98 18.09 0.80 7.44
N GLU A 99 18.49 2.06 7.64
CA GLU A 99 19.83 2.36 8.15
C GLU A 99 20.01 1.83 9.58
N ASP A 100 19.01 1.98 10.44
CA ASP A 100 19.04 1.44 11.81
C ASP A 100 19.07 -0.10 11.80
N ALA A 101 18.33 -0.75 10.90
CA ALA A 101 18.36 -2.20 10.71
C ALA A 101 19.75 -2.70 10.26
N TYR A 102 20.41 -1.96 9.36
CA TYR A 102 21.78 -2.24 8.97
C TYR A 102 22.73 -2.13 10.15
N GLN A 103 22.58 -1.07 10.96
CA GLN A 103 23.44 -0.85 12.12
C GLN A 103 23.23 -1.94 13.18
N ASN A 104 21.99 -2.31 13.47
CA ASN A 104 21.65 -3.39 14.39
C ASN A 104 22.28 -4.72 13.92
N LEU A 105 22.11 -5.08 12.65
CA LEU A 105 22.66 -6.32 12.09
C LEU A 105 24.19 -6.42 12.18
N ASN A 106 24.91 -5.33 11.87
CA ASN A 106 26.37 -5.38 11.73
C ASN A 106 27.13 -5.01 13.01
N TYR A 107 26.58 -4.12 13.84
CA TYR A 107 27.30 -3.56 14.99
C TYR A 107 26.78 -4.07 16.34
N ALA A 108 25.48 -4.36 16.49
CA ALA A 108 24.93 -4.84 17.76
C ALA A 108 25.65 -6.10 18.31
N PRO A 109 25.98 -7.12 17.47
CA PRO A 109 26.70 -8.30 17.96
C PRO A 109 28.12 -7.97 18.45
N LEU A 110 28.80 -7.01 17.80
CA LEU A 110 30.16 -6.63 18.16
C LEU A 110 30.20 -5.96 19.53
N PHE A 111 29.28 -5.02 19.77
CA PHE A 111 29.22 -4.30 21.04
C PHE A 111 28.66 -5.15 22.19
N SER A 112 27.69 -6.03 21.91
CA SER A 112 27.18 -6.99 22.91
C SER A 112 28.28 -7.92 23.43
N ASN A 113 29.23 -8.30 22.56
CA ASN A 113 30.38 -9.13 22.93
C ASN A 113 31.42 -8.41 23.82
N LEU A 114 31.34 -7.09 23.96
CA LEU A 114 32.17 -6.29 24.87
C LEU A 114 31.56 -6.19 26.27
N ARG A 115 30.25 -6.47 26.42
CA ARG A 115 29.54 -6.36 27.70
C ARG A 115 30.16 -7.34 28.72
N GLY A 116 30.75 -6.79 29.78
CA GLY A 116 31.33 -7.57 30.88
C GLY A 116 32.72 -8.15 30.64
N LYS A 117 33.35 -7.87 29.49
CA LYS A 117 34.78 -8.19 29.27
C LYS A 117 35.66 -7.04 29.75
N ASP A 118 36.81 -7.40 30.33
CA ASP A 118 37.90 -6.48 30.68
C ASP A 118 37.48 -5.21 31.46
N ILE A 119 36.61 -5.38 32.47
CA ILE A 119 36.09 -4.32 33.36
C ILE A 119 37.21 -3.53 34.07
N ALA A 120 38.41 -4.13 34.17
CA ALA A 120 39.58 -3.51 34.79
C ALA A 120 40.41 -2.61 33.84
N LEU A 121 40.13 -2.60 32.53
CA LEU A 121 40.83 -1.74 31.58
C LEU A 121 40.21 -0.33 31.55
N PRO A 122 41.02 0.73 31.40
CA PRO A 122 40.53 2.11 31.27
C PRO A 122 39.53 2.30 30.13
N GLU A 123 39.67 1.54 29.04
CA GLU A 123 38.82 1.59 27.84
C GLU A 123 37.43 0.97 28.07
N SER A 124 37.22 0.26 29.18
CA SER A 124 35.94 -0.42 29.48
C SER A 124 34.77 0.56 29.60
N SER A 125 34.98 1.78 30.11
CA SER A 125 33.93 2.81 30.18
C SER A 125 33.50 3.26 28.79
N ILE A 126 34.45 3.42 27.86
CA ILE A 126 34.17 3.78 26.47
C ILE A 126 33.45 2.62 25.75
N GLY A 127 33.83 1.38 26.05
CA GLY A 127 33.14 0.19 25.53
C GLY A 127 31.66 0.12 25.94
N GLN A 128 31.32 0.55 27.16
CA GLN A 128 29.93 0.64 27.62
C GLN A 128 29.14 1.73 26.88
N ASP A 129 29.76 2.87 26.56
CA ASP A 129 29.11 3.93 25.76
C ASP A 129 28.68 3.40 24.37
N PHE A 130 29.47 2.53 23.74
CA PHE A 130 29.09 1.91 22.47
C PHE A 130 27.93 0.91 22.60
N VAL A 131 27.79 0.23 23.74
CA VAL A 131 26.62 -0.62 24.00
C VAL A 131 25.36 0.24 24.11
N GLN A 132 25.46 1.42 24.73
CA GLN A 132 24.34 2.37 24.80
C GLN A 132 23.89 2.85 23.41
N VAL A 133 24.81 2.99 22.45
CA VAL A 133 24.46 3.37 21.06
C VAL A 133 23.56 2.31 20.41
N VAL A 134 23.79 1.02 20.69
CA VAL A 134 22.94 -0.08 20.16
C VAL A 134 21.53 -0.02 20.75
N GLU A 135 21.41 0.22 22.05
CA GLU A 135 20.12 0.38 22.73
C GLU A 135 19.36 1.57 22.12
N GLN A 136 20.04 2.68 21.84
CA GLN A 136 19.46 3.82 21.14
C GLN A 136 19.03 3.51 19.70
N THR A 137 19.73 2.62 18.99
CA THR A 137 19.32 2.15 17.65
C THR A 137 18.00 1.40 17.73
N GLU A 138 17.82 0.48 18.68
CA GLU A 138 16.56 -0.25 18.86
C GLU A 138 15.40 0.70 19.24
N GLU A 139 15.64 1.64 20.16
CA GLU A 139 14.67 2.69 20.50
C GLU A 139 14.31 3.57 19.30
N SER A 140 15.26 3.82 18.39
CA SER A 140 14.96 4.49 17.14
C SER A 140 14.02 3.63 16.32
N MET A 141 14.42 2.40 15.97
CA MET A 141 13.61 1.49 15.15
C MET A 141 12.15 1.40 15.63
N GLU A 142 11.91 1.28 16.94
CA GLU A 142 10.56 1.28 17.52
C GLU A 142 9.77 2.57 17.24
N ARG A 143 10.42 3.74 17.31
CA ARG A 143 9.81 5.04 16.97
C ARG A 143 9.53 5.16 15.48
N GLU A 144 10.45 4.78 14.61
CA GLU A 144 10.25 4.77 13.14
C GLU A 144 9.05 3.87 12.79
N ILE A 145 8.99 2.64 13.31
CA ILE A 145 7.88 1.69 13.09
C ILE A 145 6.55 2.29 13.57
N SER A 146 6.52 2.84 14.79
CA SER A 146 5.33 3.45 15.37
C SER A 146 4.80 4.61 14.52
N ARG A 147 5.70 5.46 13.99
CA ARG A 147 5.34 6.56 13.09
C ARG A 147 4.81 6.06 11.76
N ILE A 148 5.43 5.06 11.16
CA ILE A 148 4.96 4.48 9.90
C ILE A 148 3.55 3.89 10.09
N ARG A 149 3.34 3.07 11.13
CA ARG A 149 2.01 2.50 11.47
C ARG A 149 0.97 3.60 11.67
N PHE A 150 1.32 4.66 12.40
CA PHE A 150 0.44 5.80 12.61
C PHE A 150 0.03 6.47 11.29
N ILE A 151 0.98 6.83 10.43
CA ILE A 151 0.68 7.49 9.16
C ILE A 151 -0.07 6.56 8.21
N MET A 152 0.29 5.28 8.13
CA MET A 152 -0.45 4.27 7.37
C MET A 152 -1.92 4.20 7.79
N SER A 153 -2.21 4.24 9.10
CA SER A 153 -3.59 4.29 9.60
C SER A 153 -4.36 5.53 9.15
N ARG A 154 -3.69 6.68 9.00
CA ARG A 154 -4.31 7.91 8.48
C ARG A 154 -4.53 7.83 6.97
N CYS A 155 -3.56 7.29 6.23
CA CYS A 155 -3.70 7.03 4.80
C CYS A 155 -4.89 6.10 4.50
N ARG A 156 -5.10 5.02 5.29
CA ARG A 156 -6.26 4.14 5.13
C ARG A 156 -7.61 4.84 5.31
N LYS A 157 -7.67 5.89 6.13
CA LYS A 157 -8.89 6.70 6.31
C LYS A 157 -9.08 7.75 5.20
N LEU A 158 -7.98 8.27 4.66
CA LEU A 158 -7.99 9.29 3.61
C LEU A 158 -8.19 8.71 2.20
N LEU A 159 -7.66 7.51 1.94
CA LEU A 159 -7.77 6.84 0.64
C LEU A 159 -9.22 6.67 0.17
N PRO A 160 -10.17 6.15 0.98
CA PRO A 160 -11.56 6.04 0.56
C PRO A 160 -12.17 7.38 0.16
N LEU A 161 -11.86 8.45 0.90
CA LEU A 161 -12.34 9.80 0.62
C LEU A 161 -11.82 10.34 -0.72
N PHE A 162 -10.55 10.07 -1.03
CA PHE A 162 -9.95 10.43 -2.31
C PHE A 162 -10.50 9.57 -3.46
N LEU A 163 -10.62 8.26 -3.25
CA LEU A 163 -11.02 7.31 -4.28
C LEU A 163 -12.50 7.41 -4.66
N LYS A 164 -13.35 7.95 -3.79
CA LYS A 164 -14.77 8.24 -4.07
C LYS A 164 -14.97 9.06 -5.34
N ASP A 165 -14.15 10.08 -5.56
CA ASP A 165 -14.23 10.94 -6.74
C ASP A 165 -13.77 10.22 -8.03
N HIS A 166 -13.23 9.01 -7.88
CA HIS A 166 -12.77 8.14 -8.95
C HIS A 166 -13.50 6.80 -8.97
N LYS A 167 -14.71 6.71 -8.38
CA LYS A 167 -15.47 5.47 -8.25
C LYS A 167 -15.76 4.76 -9.58
N GLU A 168 -15.83 5.51 -10.69
CA GLU A 168 -16.05 4.95 -12.04
C GLU A 168 -14.78 4.41 -12.72
N ASN A 169 -13.62 4.51 -12.05
CA ASN A 169 -12.38 3.96 -12.57
C ASN A 169 -12.44 2.43 -12.61
N THR A 170 -12.62 1.87 -13.81
CA THR A 170 -12.69 0.41 -14.00
C THR A 170 -11.43 -0.35 -13.58
N LEU A 171 -10.25 0.29 -13.64
CA LEU A 171 -8.99 -0.31 -13.19
C LEU A 171 -8.94 -0.42 -11.67
N LEU A 172 -9.50 0.57 -10.96
CA LEU A 172 -9.67 0.53 -9.51
C LEU A 172 -10.67 -0.57 -9.11
N GLY A 173 -11.84 -0.64 -9.76
CA GLY A 173 -12.82 -1.69 -9.50
C GLY A 173 -12.25 -3.09 -9.73
N ARG A 174 -11.52 -3.29 -10.83
CA ARG A 174 -10.80 -4.57 -11.09
C ARG A 174 -9.77 -4.87 -10.03
N LEU A 175 -8.97 -3.89 -9.60
CA LEU A 175 -7.97 -4.10 -8.55
C LEU A 175 -8.64 -4.56 -7.25
N ILE A 176 -9.70 -3.86 -6.81
CA ILE A 176 -10.42 -4.20 -5.58
C ILE A 176 -11.03 -5.61 -5.64
N TYR A 177 -11.58 -5.98 -6.79
CA TYR A 177 -12.13 -7.31 -7.02
C TYR A 177 -11.04 -8.40 -7.07
N SER A 178 -10.01 -8.22 -7.88
CA SER A 178 -8.99 -9.25 -8.12
C SER A 178 -7.98 -9.40 -6.98
N GLN A 179 -7.71 -8.33 -6.24
CA GLN A 179 -6.78 -8.32 -5.10
C GLN A 179 -7.51 -8.17 -3.76
N ASN A 180 -8.73 -8.70 -3.69
CA ASN A 180 -9.61 -8.50 -2.53
C ASN A 180 -8.97 -8.97 -1.22
N HIS A 181 -8.26 -10.11 -1.25
CA HIS A 181 -7.54 -10.64 -0.10
C HIS A 181 -6.52 -9.64 0.44
N LEU A 182 -5.62 -9.14 -0.40
CA LEU A 182 -4.60 -8.16 -0.01
C LEU A 182 -5.23 -6.88 0.58
N ILE A 183 -6.30 -6.39 -0.04
CA ILE A 183 -6.95 -5.16 0.42
C ILE A 183 -7.65 -5.39 1.76
N ARG A 184 -8.30 -6.54 1.96
CA ARG A 184 -8.87 -6.93 3.26
C ARG A 184 -7.80 -7.10 4.33
N GLU A 185 -6.63 -7.64 3.99
CA GLU A 185 -5.51 -7.79 4.91
C GLU A 185 -4.98 -6.43 5.40
N VAL A 186 -4.87 -5.46 4.48
CA VAL A 186 -4.35 -4.11 4.79
C VAL A 186 -5.38 -3.25 5.52
N PHE A 187 -6.65 -3.31 5.11
CA PHE A 187 -7.71 -2.48 5.68
C PHE A 187 -8.40 -3.12 6.90
N ARG A 188 -8.36 -4.45 7.04
CA ARG A 188 -8.96 -5.20 8.15
C ARG A 188 -10.41 -4.73 8.41
N ASP A 189 -10.70 -4.29 9.63
CA ASP A 189 -12.02 -3.79 10.04
C ASP A 189 -12.45 -2.51 9.29
N GLU A 190 -11.52 -1.80 8.65
CA GLU A 190 -11.79 -0.60 7.84
C GLU A 190 -12.15 -0.95 6.38
N TYR A 191 -12.18 -2.23 5.99
CA TYR A 191 -12.47 -2.64 4.62
C TYR A 191 -13.89 -2.27 4.18
N GLU A 192 -14.91 -2.52 5.03
CA GLU A 192 -16.29 -2.19 4.67
C GLU A 192 -16.46 -0.67 4.54
N PHE A 193 -15.82 0.11 5.44
CA PHE A 193 -15.76 1.58 5.32
C PHE A 193 -15.12 2.04 4.01
N LEU A 194 -14.06 1.38 3.54
CA LEU A 194 -13.43 1.65 2.25
C LEU A 194 -14.42 1.50 1.10
N ILE A 195 -15.13 0.36 1.04
CA ILE A 195 -16.07 0.07 -0.06
C ILE A 195 -17.28 1.00 -0.01
N ASP A 196 -17.88 1.19 1.16
CA ASP A 196 -19.05 2.04 1.35
C ASP A 196 -18.76 3.50 1.02
N THR A 197 -17.57 3.99 1.35
CA THR A 197 -17.17 5.37 1.02
C THR A 197 -16.95 5.58 -0.48
N ILE A 198 -16.35 4.60 -1.18
CA ILE A 198 -16.09 4.72 -2.62
C ILE A 198 -17.40 4.64 -3.41
N TYR A 199 -18.22 3.63 -3.14
CA TYR A 199 -19.37 3.31 -3.98
C TYR A 199 -20.71 3.88 -3.49
N VAL A 200 -20.78 4.43 -2.28
CA VAL A 200 -21.89 5.22 -1.73
C VAL A 200 -23.26 4.58 -1.97
N GLU A 201 -23.67 3.65 -1.10
CA GLU A 201 -24.97 2.95 -1.19
C GLU A 201 -25.19 2.14 -2.49
N GLU A 202 -24.22 2.10 -3.40
CA GLU A 202 -24.25 1.30 -4.64
C GLU A 202 -23.09 0.27 -4.69
N PRO A 203 -22.93 -0.63 -3.69
CA PRO A 203 -21.80 -1.56 -3.61
C PRO A 203 -21.71 -2.52 -4.81
N GLU A 204 -22.81 -2.76 -5.54
CA GLU A 204 -22.81 -3.52 -6.79
C GLU A 204 -21.91 -2.92 -7.86
N MET A 205 -21.66 -1.60 -7.81
CA MET A 205 -20.89 -0.88 -8.82
C MET A 205 -19.42 -1.30 -8.85
N LEU A 206 -18.86 -1.73 -7.71
CA LEU A 206 -17.54 -2.38 -7.64
C LEU A 206 -17.44 -3.49 -8.69
N TYR A 207 -18.43 -4.38 -8.68
CA TYR A 207 -18.45 -5.58 -9.49
C TYR A 207 -18.78 -5.29 -10.95
N VAL A 208 -19.61 -4.27 -11.23
CA VAL A 208 -19.84 -3.78 -12.59
C VAL A 208 -18.53 -3.28 -13.20
N PHE A 209 -17.82 -2.40 -12.50
CA PHE A 209 -16.56 -1.84 -13.00
C PHE A 209 -15.46 -2.88 -13.14
N ALA A 210 -15.40 -3.85 -12.22
CA ALA A 210 -14.51 -5.00 -12.33
C ALA A 210 -14.83 -5.84 -13.57
N SER A 211 -16.11 -6.20 -13.78
CA SER A 211 -16.56 -6.94 -14.97
C SER A 211 -16.17 -6.25 -16.26
N THR A 212 -16.49 -4.95 -16.37
CA THR A 212 -16.17 -4.15 -17.56
C THR A 212 -14.66 -4.17 -17.86
N SER A 213 -13.81 -3.97 -16.85
CA SER A 213 -12.35 -4.00 -17.02
C SER A 213 -11.82 -5.39 -17.41
N LEU A 214 -12.32 -6.44 -16.76
CA LEU A 214 -11.93 -7.83 -17.03
C LEU A 214 -12.32 -8.23 -18.46
N ARG A 215 -13.55 -7.93 -18.87
CA ARG A 215 -14.04 -8.14 -20.23
C ARG A 215 -13.20 -7.40 -21.26
N ASN A 216 -12.92 -6.12 -21.04
CA ASN A 216 -12.07 -5.34 -21.94
C ASN A 216 -10.63 -5.89 -22.02
N GLY A 217 -10.17 -6.56 -20.97
CA GLY A 217 -8.88 -7.26 -20.96
C GLY A 217 -8.92 -8.70 -21.50
N GLY A 218 -10.06 -9.21 -21.94
CA GLY A 218 -10.22 -10.59 -22.45
C GLY A 218 -10.46 -11.66 -21.38
N TRP A 219 -10.60 -11.30 -20.11
CA TRP A 219 -10.77 -12.22 -18.97
C TRP A 219 -12.25 -12.54 -18.75
N MET A 220 -12.88 -13.20 -19.72
CA MET A 220 -14.35 -13.32 -19.76
C MET A 220 -14.94 -14.18 -18.64
N VAL A 221 -14.27 -15.25 -18.22
CA VAL A 221 -14.73 -16.07 -17.08
C VAL A 221 -14.83 -15.23 -15.82
N ASN A 222 -13.80 -14.44 -15.52
CA ASN A 222 -13.80 -13.57 -14.35
C ASN A 222 -14.79 -12.40 -14.49
N ALA A 223 -15.03 -11.90 -15.71
CA ALA A 223 -16.06 -10.90 -15.95
C ALA A 223 -17.47 -11.45 -15.63
N ILE A 224 -17.77 -12.69 -16.04
CA ILE A 224 -19.02 -13.40 -15.70
C ILE A 224 -19.17 -13.55 -14.18
N GLU A 225 -18.11 -13.97 -13.50
CA GLU A 225 -18.11 -14.11 -12.04
C GLU A 225 -18.40 -12.77 -11.35
N ALA A 226 -17.71 -11.70 -11.77
CA ALA A 226 -17.89 -10.37 -11.22
C ALA A 226 -19.32 -9.87 -11.43
N ILE A 227 -19.84 -9.90 -12.66
CA ILE A 227 -21.18 -9.38 -12.93
C ILE A 227 -22.28 -10.19 -12.23
N ASN A 228 -22.07 -11.49 -12.01
CA ASN A 228 -22.99 -12.30 -11.22
C ASN A 228 -23.00 -11.89 -9.73
N GLN A 229 -21.88 -11.42 -9.17
CA GLN A 229 -21.88 -10.83 -7.83
C GLN A 229 -22.64 -9.50 -7.80
N ALA A 230 -22.45 -8.64 -8.80
CA ALA A 230 -23.23 -7.40 -8.94
C ALA A 230 -24.75 -7.67 -9.00
N TYR A 231 -25.15 -8.66 -9.80
CA TYR A 231 -26.54 -9.06 -9.98
C TYR A 231 -27.18 -9.63 -8.72
N LYS A 232 -26.42 -10.36 -7.89
CA LYS A 232 -26.88 -10.82 -6.58
C LYS A 232 -27.16 -9.67 -5.62
N LEU A 233 -26.36 -8.61 -5.67
CA LEU A 233 -26.52 -7.44 -4.80
C LEU A 233 -27.69 -6.55 -5.23
N ASN A 234 -27.77 -6.21 -6.53
CA ASN A 234 -28.85 -5.37 -7.04
C ASN A 234 -29.27 -5.79 -8.47
N PRO A 235 -30.22 -6.74 -8.61
CA PRO A 235 -30.65 -7.26 -9.92
C PRO A 235 -31.49 -6.26 -10.72
N LYS A 236 -31.90 -5.14 -10.12
CA LYS A 236 -32.72 -4.11 -10.76
C LYS A 236 -31.90 -2.90 -11.23
N ASN A 237 -30.63 -2.80 -10.85
CA ASN A 237 -29.78 -1.69 -11.27
C ASN A 237 -29.58 -1.72 -12.80
N PRO A 238 -29.86 -0.62 -13.53
CA PRO A 238 -29.72 -0.58 -14.98
C PRO A 238 -28.30 -0.89 -15.47
N ARG A 239 -27.26 -0.42 -14.77
CA ARG A 239 -25.85 -0.66 -15.16
C ARG A 239 -25.47 -2.13 -14.98
N VAL A 240 -25.99 -2.78 -13.93
CA VAL A 240 -25.81 -4.23 -13.70
C VAL A 240 -26.48 -5.04 -14.80
N LEU A 241 -27.74 -4.73 -15.13
CA LEU A 241 -28.48 -5.43 -16.19
C LEU A 241 -27.80 -5.28 -17.55
N GLN A 242 -27.35 -4.07 -17.87
CA GLN A 242 -26.65 -3.77 -19.12
C GLN A 242 -25.36 -4.57 -19.27
N GLU A 243 -24.47 -4.53 -18.27
CA GLU A 243 -23.21 -5.26 -18.32
C GLU A 243 -23.46 -6.78 -18.33
N LYS A 244 -24.49 -7.27 -17.61
CA LYS A 244 -24.88 -8.68 -17.63
C LYS A 244 -25.33 -9.12 -19.03
N GLU A 245 -26.14 -8.33 -19.71
CA GLU A 245 -26.57 -8.64 -21.08
C GLU A 245 -25.38 -8.75 -22.05
N ILE A 246 -24.42 -7.83 -21.95
CA ILE A 246 -23.20 -7.85 -22.78
C ILE A 246 -22.42 -9.15 -22.55
N VAL A 247 -22.22 -9.52 -21.29
CA VAL A 247 -21.45 -10.71 -20.91
C VAL A 247 -22.20 -12.01 -21.29
N ASP A 248 -23.50 -12.11 -21.03
CA ASP A 248 -24.30 -13.28 -21.36
C ASP A 248 -24.39 -13.51 -22.88
N ASN A 249 -24.47 -12.43 -23.67
CA ASN A 249 -24.46 -12.51 -25.13
C ASN A 249 -23.12 -13.04 -25.68
N TRP A 250 -22.01 -12.71 -25.02
CA TRP A 250 -20.71 -13.28 -25.37
C TRP A 250 -20.65 -14.77 -25.07
N SER A 251 -21.08 -15.21 -23.88
CA SER A 251 -21.08 -16.63 -23.49
C SER A 251 -21.88 -17.49 -24.45
N LYS A 252 -23.06 -17.00 -24.90
CA LYS A 252 -23.89 -17.69 -25.90
C LYS A 252 -23.20 -17.86 -27.25
N ARG A 253 -22.34 -16.93 -27.67
CA ARG A 253 -21.63 -16.99 -28.96
C ARG A 253 -20.44 -17.94 -28.95
N VAL A 254 -19.82 -18.15 -27.78
CA VAL A 254 -18.56 -18.90 -27.64
C VAL A 254 -18.77 -20.37 -27.22
N LYS A 255 -19.99 -20.79 -26.88
CA LYS A 255 -20.30 -22.15 -26.35
C LYS A 255 -19.37 -22.55 -25.20
N VAL A 256 -19.24 -21.68 -24.21
CA VAL A 256 -18.72 -22.06 -22.88
C VAL A 256 -19.89 -22.49 -22.01
#